data_AF-A0A1H0C695-F1
#
_entry.id   AF-A0A1H0C695-F1
#
_cell.length_a   1.000
_cell.length_b   1.000
_cell.length_c   1.000
_cell.angle_alpha   90.00
_cell.angle_beta   90.00
_cell.angle_gamma   90.00
#
_symmetry.space_group_name_H-M   'P 1'
#
loop_
_entity.id
_entity.type
_entity.pdbx_description
1 polymer ?
#
loop_
_entity_poly.entity_id
_entity_poly.type
_entity_poly.pdbx_seq_one_letter_code
_entity_poly.pdbx_strand_id
1 'polypeptide(L)'
;MTGGIPARGHVISLAKPDSSLVTALLVAVAVLLLLFLLLRHFVRKRGGWRRFRRGVAQEIALTRRAFGEPLRSFRRHRRGVRALSRHLCDPRSGLLVRRLLDGAGAALGEVPGAFAYGLRTEPGWAAVQIAARRLPAPPAPWEVADGISPQSWCLSLDDAESLPDAAPRAGTRVRPLPVTVGMADDLCVHLDLAAGPRLITVEGDPATRFRLLQALAAQLDRPGSGASVTVADGVHPHYHGEPLDSVLRRLEDTPAPTTEGEVVTTTTVVVCASPTREQARRLTALAATGTVVCLADGPAAGHSWALRVDGRGRVSAPELDLSADSAPLSRAVAAAVRSDRRRARRAPERQRPMETAVEPRPAPQRQVPEPAGQPEVSELSELVEQPTRAAPARTVAGADLLSEPATARTHRAEASSTGGE
;
A
#
# COMPACT_ATOMS: atom_id res chain seq x y z
N MET A 1 -56.21 -52.99 18.86
CA MET A 1 -56.93 -52.83 17.58
C MET A 1 -56.88 -51.34 17.22
N THR A 2 -55.89 -50.82 16.48
CA THR A 2 -55.79 -50.79 14.98
C THR A 2 -57.17 -50.55 14.35
N GLY A 3 -57.43 -49.54 13.53
CA GLY A 3 -56.62 -48.53 12.84
C GLY A 3 -57.46 -48.03 11.65
N GLY A 4 -57.17 -46.84 11.12
CA GLY A 4 -57.75 -46.39 9.85
C GLY A 4 -57.92 -44.88 9.72
N ILE A 5 -56.86 -44.18 9.31
CA ILE A 5 -56.92 -42.80 8.81
C ILE A 5 -57.21 -42.87 7.30
N PRO A 6 -58.18 -42.11 6.75
CA PRO A 6 -58.43 -42.08 5.32
C PRO A 6 -57.33 -41.31 4.58
N ALA A 7 -56.67 -41.98 3.63
CA ALA A 7 -55.70 -41.39 2.72
C ALA A 7 -56.40 -40.44 1.73
N ARG A 8 -56.08 -39.14 1.82
CA ARG A 8 -56.37 -38.16 0.76
C ARG A 8 -55.42 -38.39 -0.41
N GLY A 9 -55.92 -38.93 -1.51
CA GLY A 9 -55.18 -38.99 -2.77
C GLY A 9 -55.01 -37.60 -3.37
N HIS A 10 -53.80 -37.06 -3.34
CA HIS A 10 -53.43 -35.91 -4.17
C HIS A 10 -53.28 -36.39 -5.61
N VAL A 11 -54.26 -36.04 -6.46
CA VAL A 11 -54.15 -36.18 -7.91
C VAL A 11 -53.20 -35.09 -8.39
N ILE A 12 -51.97 -35.47 -8.75
CA ILE A 12 -51.02 -34.58 -9.42
C ILE A 12 -51.55 -34.34 -10.83
N SER A 13 -52.18 -33.19 -11.02
CA SER A 13 -52.50 -32.63 -12.33
C SER A 13 -51.18 -32.31 -13.05
N LEU A 14 -50.76 -33.19 -13.97
CA LEU A 14 -49.75 -32.84 -14.96
C LEU A 14 -50.36 -31.76 -15.86
N ALA A 15 -49.95 -30.51 -15.66
CA ALA A 15 -50.28 -29.40 -16.53
C ALA A 15 -49.98 -29.80 -17.98
N LYS A 16 -51.01 -29.74 -18.83
CA LYS A 16 -50.91 -29.97 -20.27
C LYS A 16 -49.87 -28.98 -20.81
N PRO A 17 -48.74 -29.43 -21.38
CA PRO A 17 -47.70 -28.52 -21.81
C PRO A 17 -48.27 -27.60 -22.89
N ASP A 18 -48.05 -26.30 -22.73
CA ASP A 18 -48.43 -25.30 -23.73
C ASP A 18 -47.88 -25.73 -25.10
N SER A 19 -48.74 -25.73 -26.11
CA SER A 19 -48.42 -26.19 -27.47
C SER A 19 -47.18 -25.48 -28.06
N SER A 20 -46.88 -24.26 -27.59
CA SER A 20 -45.69 -23.49 -27.92
C SER A 20 -44.39 -24.11 -27.38
N LEU A 21 -44.38 -24.64 -26.16
CA LEU A 21 -43.21 -25.31 -25.56
C LEU A 21 -42.90 -26.63 -26.26
N VAL A 22 -43.93 -27.41 -26.60
CA VAL A 22 -43.76 -28.66 -27.35
C VAL A 22 -43.20 -28.40 -28.75
N THR A 23 -43.69 -27.35 -29.41
CA THR A 23 -43.19 -26.96 -30.73
C THR A 23 -41.74 -26.45 -30.67
N ALA A 24 -41.41 -25.60 -29.68
CA ALA A 24 -40.04 -25.13 -29.47
C ALA A 24 -39.07 -26.28 -29.15
N LEU A 25 -39.49 -27.25 -28.34
CA LEU A 25 -38.72 -28.45 -28.04
C LEU A 25 -38.50 -29.29 -29.31
N LEU A 26 -39.53 -29.50 -30.13
CA LEU A 26 -39.43 -30.24 -31.39
C LEU A 26 -38.49 -29.55 -32.38
N VAL A 27 -38.60 -28.22 -32.53
CA VAL A 27 -37.68 -27.44 -33.38
C VAL A 27 -36.26 -27.54 -32.85
N ALA A 28 -36.06 -27.40 -31.53
CA ALA A 28 -34.74 -27.55 -30.91
C ALA A 28 -34.16 -28.96 -31.16
N VAL A 29 -34.95 -30.02 -30.98
CA VAL A 29 -34.54 -31.41 -31.22
C VAL A 29 -34.21 -31.64 -32.70
N ALA A 30 -35.04 -31.12 -33.62
CA ALA A 30 -34.81 -31.23 -35.06
C ALA A 30 -33.52 -30.52 -35.49
N VAL A 31 -33.28 -29.31 -34.98
CA VAL A 31 -32.04 -28.56 -35.22
C VAL A 31 -30.84 -29.30 -34.62
N LEU A 32 -30.97 -29.88 -33.42
CA LEU A 32 -29.89 -30.65 -32.77
C LEU A 32 -29.54 -31.91 -33.57
N LEU A 33 -30.57 -32.62 -34.06
CA LEU A 33 -30.41 -33.80 -34.93
C LEU A 33 -29.74 -33.43 -36.24
N LEU A 34 -30.16 -32.33 -36.88
CA LEU A 34 -29.55 -31.83 -38.10
C LEU A 34 -28.06 -31.50 -37.89
N LEU A 35 -27.73 -30.80 -36.80
CA LEU A 35 -26.35 -30.51 -36.39
C LEU A 35 -25.54 -31.78 -36.18
N PHE A 36 -26.11 -32.77 -35.48
CA PHE A 36 -25.46 -34.05 -35.22
C PHE A 36 -25.20 -34.84 -36.52
N LEU A 37 -26.17 -34.86 -37.44
CA LEU A 37 -26.04 -35.53 -38.73
C LEU A 37 -25.00 -34.84 -39.62
N LEU A 38 -25.00 -33.51 -39.67
CA LEU A 38 -23.96 -32.73 -40.35
C LEU A 38 -22.58 -33.03 -39.77
N LEU A 39 -22.44 -33.00 -38.45
CA LEU A 39 -21.19 -33.32 -37.77
C LEU A 39 -20.72 -34.74 -38.12
N ARG A 40 -21.62 -35.73 -38.06
CA ARG A 40 -21.35 -37.12 -38.44
C ARG A 40 -20.96 -37.25 -39.91
N HIS A 41 -21.63 -36.52 -40.80
CA HIS A 41 -21.33 -36.51 -42.23
C HIS A 41 -19.92 -35.98 -42.50
N PHE A 42 -19.57 -34.83 -41.91
CA PHE A 42 -18.24 -34.24 -42.02
C PHE A 42 -17.15 -35.13 -41.43
N VAL A 43 -17.42 -35.78 -40.30
CA VAL A 43 -16.50 -36.72 -39.65
C VAL A 43 -16.27 -37.96 -40.50
N ARG A 44 -17.31 -38.49 -41.14
CA ARG A 44 -17.19 -39.63 -42.08
C ARG A 44 -16.43 -39.23 -43.34
N LYS A 45 -16.74 -38.07 -43.94
CA LYS A 45 -16.04 -37.59 -45.15
C LYS A 45 -14.55 -37.30 -44.92
N ARG A 46 -14.16 -36.81 -43.73
CA ARG A 46 -12.76 -36.49 -43.42
C ARG A 46 -11.94 -37.67 -42.84
N GLY A 47 -12.42 -38.90 -42.96
CA GLY A 47 -11.65 -40.09 -42.61
C GLY A 47 -11.58 -40.40 -41.11
N GLY A 48 -12.62 -40.04 -40.35
CA GLY A 48 -12.81 -40.46 -38.96
C GLY A 48 -12.61 -39.37 -37.91
N TRP A 49 -13.22 -39.59 -36.74
CA TRP A 49 -13.24 -38.66 -35.61
C TRP A 49 -11.82 -38.24 -35.16
N ARG A 50 -10.84 -39.15 -35.28
CA ARG A 50 -9.43 -38.88 -34.92
C ARG A 50 -8.77 -37.83 -35.84
N ARG A 51 -9.05 -37.84 -37.15
CA ARG A 51 -8.46 -36.86 -38.10
C ARG A 51 -9.16 -35.51 -38.02
N PHE A 52 -10.49 -35.49 -37.89
CA PHE A 52 -11.24 -34.25 -37.66
C PHE A 52 -10.79 -33.55 -36.36
N ARG A 53 -10.65 -34.31 -35.25
CA ARG A 53 -10.13 -33.75 -34.00
C ARG A 53 -8.70 -33.23 -34.12
N ARG A 54 -7.82 -33.87 -34.90
CA ARG A 54 -6.46 -33.38 -35.13
C ARG A 54 -6.44 -32.09 -35.95
N GLY A 55 -7.24 -31.98 -37.01
CA GLY A 55 -7.38 -30.75 -37.80
C GLY A 55 -7.95 -29.60 -36.97
N VAL A 56 -9.03 -29.85 -36.22
CA VAL A 56 -9.61 -28.86 -35.30
C VAL A 56 -8.65 -28.50 -34.17
N ALA A 57 -7.90 -29.46 -33.62
CA ALA A 57 -6.90 -29.16 -32.59
C ALA A 57 -5.73 -28.32 -33.15
N GLN A 58 -5.31 -28.55 -34.39
CA GLN A 58 -4.29 -27.76 -35.06
C GLN A 58 -4.78 -26.35 -35.38
N GLU A 59 -6.00 -26.20 -35.90
CA GLU A 59 -6.62 -24.89 -36.13
C GLU A 59 -6.83 -24.14 -34.80
N ILE A 60 -7.37 -24.80 -33.76
CA ILE A 60 -7.48 -24.23 -32.41
C ILE A 60 -6.11 -23.88 -31.82
N ALA A 61 -5.05 -24.65 -32.08
CA ALA A 61 -3.70 -24.32 -31.59
C ALA A 61 -3.15 -23.06 -32.26
N LEU A 62 -3.39 -22.88 -33.56
CA LEU A 62 -3.02 -21.68 -34.31
C LEU A 62 -3.84 -20.47 -33.85
N THR A 63 -5.16 -20.63 -33.68
CA THR A 63 -6.04 -19.60 -33.12
C THR A 63 -5.70 -19.29 -31.66
N ARG A 64 -5.32 -20.27 -30.84
CA ARG A 64 -4.88 -20.04 -29.44
C ARG A 64 -3.56 -19.31 -29.36
N ARG A 65 -2.65 -19.46 -30.33
CA ARG A 65 -1.43 -18.64 -30.39
C ARG A 65 -1.74 -17.20 -30.79
N ALA A 66 -2.68 -16.98 -31.72
CA ALA A 66 -3.08 -15.65 -32.17
C ALA A 66 -4.00 -14.89 -31.17
N PHE A 67 -4.91 -15.59 -30.47
CA PHE A 67 -5.87 -15.02 -29.53
C PHE A 67 -5.56 -15.33 -28.05
N GLY A 68 -4.47 -16.04 -27.77
CA GLY A 68 -4.02 -16.32 -26.41
C GLY A 68 -3.42 -15.11 -25.74
N GLU A 69 -2.81 -14.20 -26.50
CA GLU A 69 -2.11 -13.04 -25.98
C GLU A 69 -3.06 -12.04 -25.27
N PRO A 70 -4.24 -11.68 -25.82
CA PRO A 70 -5.24 -10.88 -25.11
C PRO A 70 -5.75 -11.54 -23.82
N LEU A 71 -5.92 -12.86 -23.81
CA LEU A 71 -6.39 -13.57 -22.62
C LEU A 71 -5.30 -13.64 -21.55
N ARG A 72 -4.03 -13.83 -21.94
CA ARG A 72 -2.89 -13.82 -21.02
C ARG A 72 -2.69 -12.43 -20.41
N SER A 73 -2.74 -11.38 -21.21
CA SER A 73 -2.63 -9.99 -20.73
C SER A 73 -3.76 -9.65 -19.76
N PHE A 74 -5.01 -10.03 -20.08
CA PHE A 74 -6.15 -9.84 -19.18
C PHE A 74 -6.00 -10.61 -17.87
N ARG A 75 -5.52 -11.87 -17.92
CA ARG A 75 -5.26 -12.67 -16.71
C ARG A 75 -4.13 -12.08 -15.87
N ARG A 76 -3.04 -11.62 -16.49
CA ARG A 76 -1.93 -10.93 -15.82
C ARG A 76 -2.44 -9.66 -15.14
N HIS A 77 -3.20 -8.82 -15.84
CA HIS A 77 -3.82 -7.63 -15.26
C HIS A 77 -4.69 -7.99 -14.05
N ARG A 78 -5.58 -8.99 -14.15
CA ARG A 78 -6.43 -9.39 -13.02
C ARG A 78 -5.63 -9.94 -11.83
N ARG A 79 -4.56 -10.69 -12.09
CA ARG A 79 -3.65 -11.17 -11.03
C ARG A 79 -2.93 -10.01 -10.37
N GLY A 80 -2.35 -9.10 -11.16
CA GLY A 80 -1.70 -7.89 -10.69
C GLY A 80 -2.63 -7.02 -9.85
N VAL A 81 -3.86 -6.76 -10.30
CA VAL A 81 -4.85 -6.01 -9.50
C VAL A 81 -5.09 -6.69 -8.16
N ARG A 82 -5.26 -8.02 -8.12
CA ARG A 82 -5.49 -8.75 -6.86
C ARG A 82 -4.27 -8.78 -5.94
N ALA A 83 -3.06 -8.91 -6.48
CA ALA A 83 -1.83 -8.90 -5.73
C ALA A 83 -1.59 -7.51 -5.11
N LEU A 84 -1.59 -6.47 -5.94
CA LEU A 84 -1.44 -5.08 -5.49
C LEU A 84 -2.55 -4.66 -4.54
N SER A 85 -3.82 -5.03 -4.80
CA SER A 85 -4.91 -4.66 -3.89
C SER A 85 -4.71 -5.29 -2.51
N ARG A 86 -4.33 -6.58 -2.45
CA ARG A 86 -4.06 -7.25 -1.17
C ARG A 86 -2.90 -6.58 -0.44
N HIS A 87 -1.81 -6.34 -1.14
CA HIS A 87 -0.63 -5.68 -0.59
C HIS A 87 -0.96 -4.28 -0.06
N LEU A 88 -1.56 -3.42 -0.88
CA LEU A 88 -1.90 -2.03 -0.52
C LEU A 88 -3.00 -1.92 0.52
N CYS A 89 -3.95 -2.86 0.57
CA CYS A 89 -5.04 -2.85 1.56
C CYS A 89 -4.56 -3.32 2.95
N ASP A 90 -3.44 -4.03 3.04
CA ASP A 90 -2.85 -4.44 4.30
C ASP A 90 -2.06 -3.26 4.91
N PRO A 91 -2.46 -2.73 6.08
CA PRO A 91 -1.75 -1.63 6.73
C PRO A 91 -0.31 -2.00 7.14
N ARG A 92 -0.01 -3.30 7.34
CA ARG A 92 1.32 -3.75 7.75
C ARG A 92 2.33 -3.70 6.61
N SER A 93 1.87 -3.89 5.37
CA SER A 93 2.72 -3.85 4.18
C SER A 93 3.49 -2.53 4.05
N GLY A 94 2.83 -1.39 4.27
CA GLY A 94 3.48 -0.08 4.17
C GLY A 94 4.57 0.11 5.22
N LEU A 95 4.30 -0.32 6.46
CA LEU A 95 5.28 -0.27 7.55
C LEU A 95 6.48 -1.19 7.29
N LEU A 96 6.22 -2.40 6.77
CA LEU A 96 7.27 -3.34 6.40
C LEU A 96 8.18 -2.76 5.30
N VAL A 97 7.60 -2.20 4.24
CA VAL A 97 8.37 -1.56 3.16
C VAL A 97 9.25 -0.44 3.70
N ARG A 98 8.72 0.41 4.58
CA ARG A 98 9.49 1.48 5.21
C ARG A 98 10.63 0.93 6.08
N ARG A 99 10.34 -0.05 6.92
CA ARG A 99 11.34 -0.71 7.79
C ARG A 99 12.47 -1.35 6.98
N LEU A 100 12.18 -1.99 5.86
CA LEU A 100 13.19 -2.58 4.99
C LEU A 100 14.09 -1.50 4.35
N LEU A 101 13.50 -0.40 3.90
CA LEU A 101 14.24 0.74 3.33
C LEU A 101 15.07 1.51 4.37
N ASP A 102 14.57 1.60 5.60
CA ASP A 102 15.30 2.15 6.75
C ASP A 102 16.46 1.24 7.14
N GLY A 103 16.21 -0.06 7.34
CA GLY A 103 17.23 -1.04 7.70
C GLY A 103 18.34 -1.17 6.66
N ALA A 104 18.00 -1.16 5.36
CA ALA A 104 19.00 -1.15 4.30
C ALA A 104 19.78 0.18 4.28
N GLY A 105 19.11 1.30 4.49
CA GLY A 105 19.80 2.60 4.52
C GLY A 105 20.68 2.78 5.76
N ALA A 106 20.32 2.21 6.91
CA ALA A 106 21.16 2.15 8.10
C ALA A 106 22.43 1.32 7.84
N ALA A 107 22.27 0.14 7.21
CA ALA A 107 23.39 -0.71 6.81
C ALA A 107 24.33 -0.04 5.78
N LEU A 108 23.83 0.92 5.00
CA LEU A 108 24.61 1.70 4.03
C LEU A 108 25.21 3.00 4.61
N GLY A 109 24.88 3.37 5.85
CA GLY A 109 25.22 4.68 6.42
C GLY A 109 26.70 5.02 6.42
N GLU A 110 27.57 4.00 6.51
CA GLU A 110 29.03 4.14 6.49
C GLU A 110 29.63 4.15 5.08
N VAL A 111 28.82 3.96 4.02
CA VAL A 111 29.30 3.85 2.63
C VAL A 111 29.00 5.16 1.88
N PRO A 112 30.03 5.98 1.58
CA PRO A 112 29.81 7.31 1.00
C PRO A 112 29.07 7.26 -0.34
N GLY A 113 27.95 7.98 -0.42
CA GLY A 113 27.14 8.11 -1.62
C GLY A 113 26.33 6.85 -1.98
N ALA A 114 26.27 5.84 -1.10
CA ALA A 114 25.40 4.70 -1.28
C ALA A 114 24.04 4.92 -0.60
N PHE A 115 22.94 4.58 -1.28
CA PHE A 115 21.61 4.69 -0.68
C PHE A 115 20.62 3.69 -1.28
N ALA A 116 19.70 3.21 -0.45
CA ALA A 116 18.56 2.39 -0.87
C ALA A 116 17.48 3.29 -1.49
N TYR A 117 17.01 2.96 -2.70
CA TYR A 117 15.99 3.76 -3.41
C TYR A 117 14.78 2.95 -3.87
N GLY A 118 14.91 1.64 -4.07
CA GLY A 118 13.84 0.80 -4.58
C GLY A 118 13.66 -0.44 -3.72
N LEU A 119 12.48 -1.04 -3.78
CA LEU A 119 12.20 -2.30 -3.10
C LEU A 119 11.28 -3.15 -3.97
N ARG A 120 11.63 -4.43 -4.14
CA ARG A 120 10.76 -5.44 -4.73
C ARG A 120 10.33 -6.40 -3.64
N THR A 121 9.02 -6.65 -3.53
CA THR A 121 8.48 -7.52 -2.48
C THR A 121 7.52 -8.57 -3.02
N GLU A 122 7.59 -9.74 -2.42
CA GLU A 122 6.56 -10.77 -2.48
C GLU A 122 6.36 -11.39 -1.10
N PRO A 123 5.37 -12.26 -0.90
CA PRO A 123 5.21 -12.94 0.37
C PRO A 123 6.47 -13.73 0.74
N GLY A 124 7.02 -13.48 1.93
CA GLY A 124 8.20 -14.21 2.44
C GLY A 124 9.55 -13.70 1.94
N TRP A 125 9.60 -12.71 1.04
CA TRP A 125 10.87 -12.27 0.46
C TRP A 125 10.86 -10.80 0.01
N ALA A 126 12.01 -10.14 0.13
CA ALA A 126 12.22 -8.79 -0.35
C ALA A 126 13.62 -8.60 -0.96
N ALA A 127 13.73 -7.73 -1.97
CA ALA A 127 15.02 -7.17 -2.38
C ALA A 127 14.99 -5.65 -2.44
N VAL A 128 16.04 -5.04 -1.89
CA VAL A 128 16.29 -3.61 -1.92
C VAL A 128 17.22 -3.30 -3.08
N GLN A 129 16.87 -2.28 -3.87
CA GLN A 129 17.74 -1.70 -4.90
C GLN A 129 18.56 -0.57 -4.31
N ILE A 130 19.85 -0.59 -4.61
CA ILE A 130 20.86 0.28 -4.00
C ILE A 130 21.54 1.09 -5.10
N ALA A 131 21.65 2.39 -4.92
CA ALA A 131 22.49 3.23 -5.76
C ALA A 131 23.86 3.32 -5.08
N ALA A 132 24.91 2.75 -5.69
CA ALA A 132 26.27 2.84 -5.19
C ALA A 132 27.28 2.75 -6.36
N ARG A 133 28.42 3.44 -6.23
CA ARG A 133 29.52 3.31 -7.21
C ARG A 133 30.04 1.88 -7.32
N ARG A 134 30.15 1.21 -6.16
CA ARG A 134 30.44 -0.21 -6.02
C ARG A 134 29.53 -0.75 -4.93
N LEU A 135 28.77 -1.79 -5.23
CA LEU A 135 27.88 -2.42 -4.25
C LEU A 135 28.73 -2.97 -3.09
N PRO A 136 28.52 -2.51 -1.84
CA PRO A 136 29.16 -3.12 -0.68
C PRO A 136 28.66 -4.56 -0.46
N ALA A 137 29.49 -5.38 0.18
CA ALA A 137 29.04 -6.70 0.61
C ALA A 137 27.87 -6.53 1.60
N PRO A 138 26.78 -7.31 1.45
CA PRO A 138 25.62 -7.18 2.31
C PRO A 138 25.98 -7.61 3.74
N PRO A 139 25.71 -6.78 4.76
CA PRO A 139 25.81 -7.21 6.15
C PRO A 139 24.59 -8.06 6.52
N ALA A 140 24.73 -9.00 7.44
CA ALA A 140 23.58 -9.73 7.98
C ALA A 140 22.52 -8.73 8.51
N PRO A 141 21.21 -8.98 8.28
CA PRO A 141 20.61 -10.19 7.69
C PRO A 141 20.50 -10.16 6.15
N TRP A 142 21.06 -9.15 5.49
CA TRP A 142 21.00 -9.02 4.04
C TRP A 142 21.90 -10.03 3.34
N GLU A 143 21.44 -10.50 2.18
CA GLU A 143 22.16 -11.39 1.29
C GLU A 143 22.28 -10.77 -0.12
N VAL A 144 23.11 -11.37 -0.98
CA VAL A 144 23.24 -10.92 -2.37
C VAL A 144 22.01 -11.36 -3.15
N ALA A 145 21.35 -10.42 -3.83
CA ALA A 145 20.17 -10.72 -4.63
C ALA A 145 20.55 -11.19 -6.04
N ASP A 146 20.75 -12.51 -6.19
CA ASP A 146 21.03 -13.10 -7.49
C ASP A 146 19.83 -12.94 -8.46
N GLY A 147 20.10 -12.45 -9.67
CA GLY A 147 19.14 -12.47 -10.79
C GLY A 147 18.13 -11.31 -10.86
N ILE A 148 18.20 -10.32 -9.97
CA ILE A 148 17.27 -9.18 -9.98
C ILE A 148 17.93 -7.92 -10.53
N SER A 149 19.01 -7.50 -9.89
CA SER A 149 19.85 -6.39 -10.32
C SER A 149 21.23 -6.56 -9.69
N PRO A 150 22.32 -6.24 -10.40
CA PRO A 150 23.67 -6.29 -9.82
C PRO A 150 23.86 -5.33 -8.64
N GLN A 151 22.92 -4.43 -8.41
CA GLN A 151 22.91 -3.42 -7.34
C GLN A 151 21.76 -3.68 -6.37
N SER A 152 21.62 -4.92 -5.90
CA SER A 152 20.55 -5.28 -4.96
C SER A 152 20.98 -6.26 -3.88
N TRP A 153 20.36 -6.09 -2.71
CA TRP A 153 20.42 -7.00 -1.57
C TRP A 153 19.06 -7.63 -1.38
N CYS A 154 19.01 -8.88 -0.91
CA CYS A 154 17.77 -9.58 -0.59
C CYS A 154 17.69 -9.97 0.88
N LEU A 155 16.47 -10.28 1.31
CA LEU A 155 16.15 -10.72 2.66
C LEU A 155 14.97 -11.70 2.61
N SER A 156 15.12 -12.84 3.29
CA SER A 156 14.01 -13.73 3.61
C SER A 156 13.19 -13.14 4.76
N LEU A 157 11.87 -13.09 4.59
CA LEU A 157 10.91 -12.57 5.56
C LEU A 157 10.15 -13.68 6.31
N ASP A 158 10.49 -14.95 6.07
CA ASP A 158 9.84 -16.10 6.72
C ASP A 158 10.25 -16.21 8.20
N ASP A 159 11.45 -15.73 8.55
CA ASP A 159 11.96 -15.74 9.91
C ASP A 159 11.77 -14.36 10.56
N ALA A 160 10.90 -14.25 11.57
CA ALA A 160 10.62 -12.95 12.20
C ALA A 160 11.86 -12.29 12.84
N GLU A 161 12.86 -13.09 13.21
CA GLU A 161 14.16 -12.63 13.74
C GLU A 161 15.08 -12.04 12.66
N SER A 162 14.79 -12.26 11.37
CA SER A 162 15.58 -11.73 10.26
C SER A 162 15.24 -10.27 9.92
N LEU A 163 14.20 -9.69 10.52
CA LEU A 163 13.79 -8.33 10.21
C LEU A 163 14.81 -7.32 10.77
N PRO A 164 15.46 -6.50 9.93
CA PRO A 164 16.44 -5.54 10.38
C PRO A 164 15.83 -4.53 11.35
N ASP A 165 16.64 -4.05 12.29
CA ASP A 165 16.22 -2.99 13.19
C ASP A 165 15.86 -1.73 12.41
N ALA A 166 14.73 -1.12 12.80
CA ALA A 166 14.22 0.10 12.17
C ALA A 166 14.99 1.32 12.70
N ALA A 167 16.31 1.37 12.46
CA ALA A 167 17.11 2.55 12.73
C ALA A 167 16.92 3.54 11.57
N PRO A 168 16.59 4.81 11.84
CA PRO A 168 16.56 5.83 10.80
C PRO A 168 17.95 5.95 10.18
N ARG A 169 17.98 6.12 8.86
CA ARG A 169 19.21 6.32 8.08
C ARG A 169 20.09 7.40 8.70
N ALA A 170 21.36 7.04 8.98
CA ALA A 170 22.35 7.98 9.50
C ALA A 170 22.50 9.19 8.56
N GLY A 171 22.46 10.39 9.12
CA GLY A 171 22.64 11.64 8.36
C GLY A 171 21.45 12.12 7.53
N THR A 172 20.33 11.37 7.44
CA THR A 172 19.13 11.85 6.74
C THR A 172 17.99 12.15 7.72
N ARG A 173 17.52 13.40 7.71
CA ARG A 173 16.39 13.85 8.56
C ARG A 173 15.01 13.37 8.09
N VAL A 174 14.96 12.72 6.93
CA VAL A 174 13.71 12.38 6.24
C VAL A 174 13.56 10.89 6.13
N ARG A 175 12.48 10.39 6.72
CA ARG A 175 12.11 8.99 6.60
C ARG A 175 11.80 8.61 5.15
N PRO A 176 11.99 7.34 4.76
CA PRO A 176 11.60 6.84 3.45
C PRO A 176 10.14 7.16 3.14
N LEU A 177 9.89 7.53 1.89
CA LEU A 177 8.57 7.80 1.36
C LEU A 177 8.25 6.82 0.21
N PRO A 178 7.98 5.54 0.55
CA PRO A 178 7.76 4.50 -0.45
C PRO A 178 6.40 4.67 -1.15
N VAL A 179 6.41 4.52 -2.48
CA VAL A 179 5.22 4.38 -3.30
C VAL A 179 5.32 3.14 -4.17
N THR A 180 4.22 2.41 -4.34
CA THR A 180 4.18 1.29 -5.29
C THR A 180 4.01 1.84 -6.70
N VAL A 181 4.92 1.46 -7.60
CA VAL A 181 4.93 1.91 -9.00
C VAL A 181 4.28 0.87 -9.94
N GLY A 182 4.22 -0.40 -9.54
CA GLY A 182 3.62 -1.46 -10.34
C GLY A 182 4.09 -2.86 -9.94
N MET A 183 4.00 -3.79 -10.90
CA MET A 183 4.42 -5.18 -10.74
C MET A 183 5.55 -5.54 -11.71
N ALA A 184 6.58 -6.24 -11.24
CA ALA A 184 7.62 -6.84 -12.08
C ALA A 184 7.78 -8.30 -11.67
N ASP A 185 7.61 -9.24 -12.62
CA ASP A 185 7.74 -10.67 -12.38
C ASP A 185 6.94 -11.18 -11.15
N ASP A 186 5.69 -10.70 -11.03
CA ASP A 186 4.77 -10.96 -9.91
C ASP A 186 5.21 -10.38 -8.54
N LEU A 187 6.32 -9.65 -8.49
CA LEU A 187 6.77 -8.84 -7.34
C LEU A 187 6.12 -7.45 -7.37
N CYS A 188 5.76 -6.93 -6.19
CA CYS A 188 5.36 -5.53 -6.02
C CYS A 188 6.62 -4.66 -6.07
N VAL A 189 6.66 -3.67 -6.96
CA VAL A 189 7.79 -2.74 -7.08
C VAL A 189 7.46 -1.43 -6.39
N HIS A 190 8.32 -1.03 -5.48
CA HIS A 190 8.24 0.20 -4.69
C HIS A 190 9.43 1.10 -4.98
N LEU A 191 9.20 2.41 -4.92
CA LEU A 191 10.20 3.45 -5.09
C LEU A 191 10.15 4.38 -3.88
N ASP A 192 11.29 4.66 -3.26
CA ASP A 192 11.43 5.67 -2.22
C ASP A 192 11.63 7.05 -2.86
N LEU A 193 10.59 7.88 -2.81
CA LEU A 193 10.61 9.21 -3.40
C LEU A 193 11.53 10.18 -2.64
N ALA A 194 11.91 9.85 -1.40
CA ALA A 194 12.78 10.67 -0.56
C ALA A 194 14.28 10.33 -0.73
N ALA A 195 14.62 9.20 -1.37
CA ALA A 195 16.01 8.74 -1.51
C ALA A 195 16.84 9.54 -2.53
N GLY A 196 16.18 10.15 -3.52
CA GLY A 196 16.82 10.74 -4.68
C GLY A 196 16.73 12.27 -4.77
N PRO A 197 16.60 12.83 -5.99
CA PRO A 197 16.56 14.28 -6.22
C PRO A 197 15.26 14.93 -5.73
N ARG A 198 14.30 14.15 -5.22
CA ARG A 198 13.01 14.60 -4.66
C ARG A 198 12.10 15.35 -5.64
N LEU A 199 12.53 15.57 -6.87
CA LEU A 199 11.68 15.91 -8.00
C LEU A 199 11.52 14.67 -8.89
N ILE A 200 10.28 14.19 -9.02
CA ILE A 200 9.94 13.03 -9.83
C ILE A 200 8.97 13.47 -10.91
N THR A 201 9.36 13.30 -12.16
CA THR A 201 8.51 13.56 -13.32
C THR A 201 7.84 12.28 -13.77
N VAL A 202 6.59 12.38 -14.23
CA VAL A 202 5.91 11.28 -14.91
C VAL A 202 5.77 11.67 -16.37
N GLU A 203 6.32 10.88 -17.28
CA GLU A 203 6.45 11.19 -18.71
C GLU A 203 5.83 10.09 -19.58
N GLY A 204 5.65 10.37 -20.88
CA GLY A 204 5.17 9.40 -21.86
C GLY A 204 3.70 9.59 -22.25
N ASP A 205 2.99 8.47 -22.45
CA ASP A 205 1.61 8.46 -22.96
C ASP A 205 0.67 9.26 -22.04
N PRO A 206 -0.01 10.33 -22.53
CA PRO A 206 -0.74 11.25 -21.67
C PRO A 206 -1.81 10.56 -20.80
N ALA A 207 -2.61 9.66 -21.38
CA ALA A 207 -3.70 9.00 -20.67
C ALA A 207 -3.18 8.12 -19.52
N THR A 208 -2.08 7.42 -19.75
CA THR A 208 -1.49 6.50 -18.78
C THR A 208 -0.64 7.23 -17.74
N ARG A 209 0.05 8.30 -18.16
CA ARG A 209 0.82 9.23 -17.33
C ARG A 209 -0.04 9.85 -16.23
N PHE A 210 -1.20 10.44 -16.58
CA PHE A 210 -2.12 11.00 -15.59
C PHE A 210 -2.63 9.95 -14.59
N ARG A 211 -2.93 8.74 -15.06
CA ARG A 211 -3.39 7.65 -14.19
C ARG A 211 -2.31 7.18 -13.21
N LEU A 212 -1.05 7.16 -13.64
CA LEU A 212 0.07 6.85 -12.75
C LEU A 212 0.24 7.97 -11.72
N LEU A 213 0.34 9.22 -12.15
CA LEU A 213 0.50 10.37 -11.26
C LEU A 213 -0.59 10.41 -10.18
N GLN A 214 -1.86 10.26 -10.58
CA GLN A 214 -3.00 10.22 -9.66
C GLN A 214 -2.92 9.02 -8.71
N ALA A 215 -2.46 7.85 -9.18
CA ALA A 215 -2.28 6.68 -8.33
C ALA A 215 -1.14 6.86 -7.32
N LEU A 216 -0.05 7.55 -7.68
CA LEU A 216 1.03 7.89 -6.76
C LEU A 216 0.56 8.91 -5.71
N ALA A 217 -0.09 9.99 -6.14
CA ALA A 217 -0.66 10.99 -5.25
C ALA A 217 -1.67 10.37 -4.27
N ALA A 218 -2.57 9.52 -4.77
CA ALA A 218 -3.57 8.84 -3.95
C ALA A 218 -2.98 7.76 -3.02
N GLN A 219 -1.75 7.31 -3.22
CA GLN A 219 -1.02 6.47 -2.25
C GLN A 219 -0.43 7.31 -1.13
N LEU A 220 0.13 8.46 -1.48
CA LEU A 220 0.72 9.40 -0.53
C LEU A 220 -0.33 10.09 0.35
N ASP A 221 -1.53 10.30 -0.16
CA ASP A 221 -2.67 10.87 0.60
C ASP A 221 -3.33 9.86 1.58
N ARG A 222 -2.84 8.61 1.63
CA ARG A 222 -3.41 7.59 2.52
C ARG A 222 -2.95 7.78 3.96
N PRO A 223 -3.81 7.43 4.95
CA PRO A 223 -3.39 7.40 6.35
C PRO A 223 -2.15 6.53 6.56
N GLY A 224 -1.16 7.05 7.28
CA GLY A 224 0.07 6.33 7.61
C GLY A 224 1.16 6.35 6.52
N SER A 225 0.96 7.06 5.41
CA SER A 225 1.99 7.26 4.38
C SER A 225 3.20 8.04 4.90
N GLY A 226 3.01 8.87 5.93
CA GLY A 226 4.03 9.81 6.39
C GLY A 226 4.20 11.03 5.47
N ALA A 227 3.25 11.29 4.56
CA ALA A 227 3.22 12.47 3.71
C ALA A 227 2.09 13.44 4.09
N SER A 228 2.36 14.73 3.95
CA SER A 228 1.35 15.78 3.84
C SER A 228 1.28 16.22 2.38
N VAL A 229 0.20 15.83 1.69
CA VAL A 229 0.07 16.02 0.23
C VAL A 229 -0.69 17.29 -0.08
N THR A 230 -0.09 18.16 -0.90
CA THR A 230 -0.76 19.30 -1.54
C THR A 230 -0.87 19.03 -3.03
N VAL A 231 -2.10 18.96 -3.53
CA VAL A 231 -2.39 18.78 -4.96
C VAL A 231 -2.71 20.14 -5.58
N ALA A 232 -1.85 20.60 -6.48
CA ALA A 232 -2.05 21.85 -7.21
C ALA A 232 -3.13 21.71 -8.30
N ASP A 233 -3.60 22.84 -8.79
CA ASP A 233 -4.58 22.89 -9.89
C ASP A 233 -4.10 22.12 -11.14
N GLY A 234 -5.06 21.60 -11.91
CA GLY A 234 -4.80 20.87 -13.16
C GLY A 234 -4.40 19.40 -13.03
N VAL A 235 -4.13 18.87 -11.82
CA VAL A 235 -3.79 17.45 -11.61
C VAL A 235 -5.00 16.52 -11.73
N HIS A 236 -6.17 16.99 -11.29
CA HIS A 236 -7.39 16.19 -11.30
C HIS A 236 -8.54 16.96 -11.97
N PRO A 237 -9.24 16.37 -12.95
CA PRO A 237 -10.21 17.09 -13.77
C PRO A 237 -11.46 17.56 -13.00
N HIS A 238 -11.75 16.96 -11.84
CA HIS A 238 -12.91 17.32 -11.01
C HIS A 238 -12.52 17.92 -9.64
N TYR A 239 -11.24 18.27 -9.46
CA TYR A 239 -10.78 18.89 -8.22
C TYR A 239 -9.90 20.08 -8.55
N HIS A 240 -10.41 21.28 -8.26
CA HIS A 240 -9.66 22.52 -8.40
C HIS A 240 -8.75 22.68 -7.20
N GLY A 241 -7.48 22.31 -7.39
CA GLY A 241 -6.43 22.54 -6.40
C GLY A 241 -6.06 24.02 -6.32
N GLU A 242 -5.15 24.33 -5.40
CA GLU A 242 -4.57 25.68 -5.31
C GLU A 242 -3.63 25.94 -6.50
N PRO A 243 -3.57 27.17 -7.05
CA PRO A 243 -2.58 27.52 -8.07
C PRO A 243 -1.16 27.22 -7.57
N LEU A 244 -0.34 26.60 -8.43
CA LEU A 244 1.01 26.16 -8.05
C LEU A 244 1.87 27.31 -7.50
N ASP A 245 1.76 28.52 -8.06
CA ASP A 245 2.55 29.67 -7.59
C ASP A 245 2.25 30.06 -6.15
N SER A 246 1.00 29.92 -5.69
CA SER A 246 0.59 30.18 -4.31
C SER A 246 1.14 29.11 -3.36
N VAL A 247 1.08 27.84 -3.78
CA VAL A 247 1.68 26.72 -3.05
C VAL A 247 3.19 26.93 -2.89
N LEU A 248 3.88 27.30 -3.97
CA LEU A 248 5.32 27.54 -3.96
C LEU A 248 5.70 28.69 -3.02
N ARG A 249 4.98 29.83 -3.09
CA ARG A 249 5.24 30.96 -2.17
C ARG A 249 5.10 30.55 -0.71
N ARG A 250 4.00 29.87 -0.36
CA ARG A 250 3.80 29.38 1.01
C ARG A 250 4.93 28.46 1.48
N LEU A 251 5.43 27.58 0.62
CA LEU A 251 6.52 26.65 0.96
C LEU A 251 7.86 27.36 1.08
N GLU A 252 8.13 28.36 0.24
CA GLU A 252 9.33 29.20 0.32
C GLU A 252 9.34 30.06 1.60
N ASP A 253 8.16 30.54 2.03
CA ASP A 253 7.99 31.31 3.26
C ASP A 253 8.01 30.44 4.53
N THR A 254 7.92 29.11 4.39
CA THR A 254 7.95 28.19 5.53
C THR A 254 9.41 28.01 6.00
N PRO A 255 9.75 28.40 7.25
CA PRO A 255 11.12 28.26 7.73
C PRO A 255 11.54 26.80 7.75
N ALA A 256 12.76 26.51 7.29
CA ALA A 256 13.33 25.18 7.37
C ALA A 256 13.39 24.72 8.84
N PRO A 257 13.09 23.45 9.15
CA PRO A 257 13.14 22.95 10.52
C PRO A 257 14.56 23.12 11.07
N THR A 258 14.71 24.02 12.04
CA THR A 258 15.97 24.47 12.63
C THR A 258 16.48 23.56 13.75
N THR A 259 15.68 22.60 14.22
CA THR A 259 16.07 21.73 15.33
C THR A 259 16.97 20.60 14.86
N GLU A 260 18.25 20.66 15.22
CA GLU A 260 19.19 19.55 15.12
C GLU A 260 18.72 18.42 16.05
N GLY A 261 18.15 17.35 15.46
CA GLY A 261 17.82 16.11 16.19
C GLY A 261 16.38 15.62 16.05
N GLU A 262 15.45 16.43 15.52
CA GLU A 262 14.06 15.97 15.34
C GLU A 262 13.86 15.36 13.95
N VAL A 263 13.54 14.07 13.91
CA VAL A 263 13.18 13.36 12.68
C VAL A 263 11.86 13.93 12.19
N VAL A 264 11.84 14.51 10.98
CA VAL A 264 10.61 15.04 10.37
C VAL A 264 9.65 13.87 10.20
N THR A 265 8.56 13.88 10.97
CA THR A 265 7.58 12.79 11.02
C THR A 265 6.71 12.74 9.76
N THR A 266 6.51 13.90 9.12
CA THR A 266 5.72 14.06 7.90
C THR A 266 6.48 14.82 6.81
N THR A 267 6.65 14.19 5.66
CA THR A 267 7.25 14.80 4.46
C THR A 267 6.20 15.60 3.69
N THR A 268 6.51 16.85 3.35
CA THR A 268 5.64 17.64 2.49
C THR A 268 5.77 17.17 1.04
N VAL A 269 4.64 16.86 0.40
CA VAL A 269 4.57 16.44 -1.00
C VAL A 269 3.76 17.44 -1.80
N VAL A 270 4.31 17.93 -2.90
CA VAL A 270 3.61 18.75 -3.88
C VAL A 270 3.36 17.94 -5.14
N VAL A 271 2.10 17.87 -5.59
CA VAL A 271 1.73 17.24 -6.85
C VAL A 271 1.24 18.32 -7.80
N CYS A 272 1.83 18.42 -8.98
CA CYS A 272 1.48 19.47 -9.95
C CYS A 272 1.40 18.96 -11.39
N ALA A 273 0.59 19.65 -12.20
CA ALA A 273 0.44 19.33 -13.61
C ALA A 273 1.28 20.29 -14.47
N SER A 274 2.19 19.75 -15.29
CA SER A 274 2.94 20.48 -16.33
C SER A 274 3.53 21.83 -15.86
N PRO A 275 4.44 21.83 -14.87
CA PRO A 275 5.01 23.07 -14.35
C PRO A 275 5.76 23.85 -15.44
N THR A 276 5.65 25.18 -15.42
CA THR A 276 6.47 26.05 -16.27
C THR A 276 7.96 25.91 -15.91
N ARG A 277 8.86 26.37 -16.78
CA ARG A 277 10.31 26.33 -16.50
C ARG A 277 10.69 27.03 -15.20
N GLU A 278 10.02 28.14 -14.89
CA GLU A 278 10.29 28.90 -13.67
C GLU A 278 9.76 28.16 -12.43
N GLN A 279 8.55 27.62 -12.50
CA GLN A 279 8.00 26.77 -11.44
C GLN A 279 8.86 25.52 -11.22
N ALA A 280 9.37 24.89 -12.27
CA ALA A 280 10.27 23.74 -12.17
C ALA A 280 11.59 24.08 -11.47
N ARG A 281 12.16 25.28 -11.71
CA ARG A 281 13.35 25.76 -10.99
C ARG A 281 13.07 25.94 -9.51
N ARG A 282 11.94 26.57 -9.15
CA ARG A 282 11.51 26.74 -7.76
C ARG A 282 11.26 25.40 -7.06
N LEU A 283 10.59 24.47 -7.73
CA LEU A 283 10.39 23.10 -7.24
C LEU A 283 11.72 22.37 -7.04
N THR A 284 12.69 22.54 -7.94
CA THR A 284 14.03 21.94 -7.82
C THR A 284 14.78 22.52 -6.62
N ALA A 285 14.71 23.84 -6.41
CA ALA A 285 15.33 24.49 -5.26
C ALA A 285 14.70 24.00 -3.93
N LEU A 286 13.37 23.90 -3.86
CA LEU A 286 12.66 23.33 -2.71
C LEU A 286 13.03 21.86 -2.48
N ALA A 287 13.08 21.05 -3.53
CA ALA A 287 13.49 19.64 -3.44
C ALA A 287 14.93 19.48 -2.93
N ALA A 288 15.85 20.37 -3.35
CA ALA A 288 17.24 20.37 -2.89
C ALA A 288 17.40 20.71 -1.41
N THR A 289 16.45 21.41 -0.79
CA THR A 289 16.44 21.61 0.68
C THR A 289 16.22 20.31 1.46
N GLY A 290 15.75 19.25 0.78
CA GLY A 290 15.41 17.97 1.39
C GLY A 290 14.07 17.96 2.12
N THR A 291 13.36 19.09 2.23
CA THR A 291 12.11 19.17 3.01
C THR A 291 10.85 18.82 2.21
N VAL A 292 10.90 19.00 0.89
CA VAL A 292 9.75 18.82 -0.02
C VAL A 292 10.06 17.72 -1.04
N VAL A 293 9.06 16.90 -1.34
CA VAL A 293 9.06 15.97 -2.48
C VAL A 293 8.03 16.44 -3.51
N CYS A 294 8.44 16.52 -4.76
CA CYS A 294 7.66 17.07 -5.86
C CYS A 294 7.34 15.96 -6.87
N LEU A 295 6.06 15.77 -7.19
CA LEU A 295 5.57 14.92 -8.27
C LEU A 295 5.00 15.81 -9.38
N ALA A 296 5.60 15.76 -10.57
CA ALA A 296 5.20 16.59 -11.71
C ALA A 296 4.66 15.74 -12.88
N ASP A 297 3.54 16.17 -13.45
CA ASP A 297 3.09 15.67 -14.75
C ASP A 297 3.95 16.27 -15.88
N GLY A 298 4.59 15.42 -16.68
CA GLY A 298 5.42 15.84 -17.80
C GLY A 298 6.86 16.22 -17.42
N PRO A 299 7.68 16.57 -18.41
CA PRO A 299 9.09 16.88 -18.20
C PRO A 299 9.25 18.19 -17.43
N ALA A 300 10.17 18.20 -16.46
CA ALA A 300 10.55 19.37 -15.69
C ALA A 300 12.06 19.59 -15.77
N ALA A 301 12.50 20.86 -15.84
CA ALA A 301 13.92 21.18 -15.84
C ALA A 301 14.51 21.01 -14.43
N GLY A 302 15.66 20.35 -14.33
CA GLY A 302 16.39 20.18 -13.07
C GLY A 302 16.85 18.74 -12.84
N HIS A 303 17.51 18.51 -11.71
CA HIS A 303 17.84 17.16 -11.26
C HIS A 303 16.54 16.45 -10.85
N SER A 304 16.16 15.40 -11.59
CA SER A 304 14.91 14.69 -11.38
C SER A 304 15.04 13.22 -11.76
N TRP A 305 14.11 12.40 -11.28
CA TRP A 305 13.88 11.04 -11.77
C TRP A 305 12.68 11.03 -12.71
N ALA A 306 12.83 10.43 -13.89
CA ALA A 306 11.75 10.38 -14.88
C ALA A 306 11.11 8.99 -14.92
N LEU A 307 9.86 8.90 -14.45
CA LEU A 307 9.01 7.72 -14.60
C LEU A 307 8.33 7.77 -15.97
N ARG A 308 8.89 7.06 -16.95
CA ARG A 308 8.36 7.02 -18.32
C ARG A 308 7.33 5.91 -18.46
N VAL A 309 6.12 6.26 -18.89
CA VAL A 309 4.99 5.34 -19.02
C VAL A 309 4.56 5.20 -20.47
N ASP A 310 4.43 3.96 -20.95
CA ASP A 310 3.88 3.68 -22.28
C ASP A 310 2.35 3.56 -22.28
N GLY A 311 1.74 3.53 -23.48
CA GLY A 311 0.28 3.39 -23.62
C GLY A 311 -0.28 2.02 -23.16
N ARG A 312 0.58 1.07 -22.76
CA ARG A 312 0.17 -0.22 -22.19
C ARG A 312 0.20 -0.22 -20.66
N GLY A 313 0.68 0.86 -20.02
CA GLY A 313 0.86 0.91 -18.58
C GLY A 313 2.17 0.28 -18.11
N ARG A 314 3.19 0.15 -18.96
CA ARG A 314 4.54 -0.16 -18.48
C ARG A 314 5.22 1.14 -18.06
N VAL A 315 5.66 1.19 -16.81
CA VAL A 315 6.53 2.25 -16.29
C VAL A 315 7.98 1.80 -16.37
N SER A 316 8.86 2.71 -16.76
CA SER A 316 10.30 2.51 -16.81
C SER A 316 11.04 3.75 -16.33
N ALA A 317 12.13 3.54 -15.60
CA ALA A 317 13.12 4.57 -15.30
C ALA A 317 14.49 3.91 -15.48
N PRO A 318 15.09 4.00 -16.68
CA PRO A 318 16.39 3.40 -17.00
C PRO A 318 17.49 3.82 -16.03
N GLU A 319 17.49 5.09 -15.62
CA GLU A 319 18.39 5.63 -14.59
C GLU A 319 18.28 4.94 -13.21
N LEU A 320 17.21 4.18 -12.97
CA LEU A 320 16.91 3.46 -11.73
C LEU A 320 16.85 1.94 -11.93
N ASP A 321 17.21 1.43 -13.11
CA ASP A 321 17.03 0.01 -13.46
C ASP A 321 15.61 -0.51 -13.11
N LEU A 322 14.61 0.36 -13.34
CA LEU A 322 13.23 0.14 -12.94
C LEU A 322 12.39 -0.15 -14.19
N SER A 323 11.72 -1.29 -14.18
CA SER A 323 10.69 -1.65 -15.16
C SER A 323 9.54 -2.36 -14.46
N ALA A 324 8.33 -1.84 -14.54
CA ALA A 324 7.16 -2.43 -13.91
C ALA A 324 5.88 -2.24 -14.75
N ASP A 325 4.89 -3.10 -14.55
CA ASP A 325 3.53 -2.99 -15.08
C ASP A 325 2.67 -2.21 -14.07
N SER A 326 2.38 -0.96 -14.38
CA SER A 326 1.53 -0.05 -13.60
C SER A 326 0.05 -0.07 -14.02
N ALA A 327 -0.32 -0.77 -15.10
CA ALA A 327 -1.71 -0.92 -15.53
C ALA A 327 -2.68 -1.41 -14.42
N PRO A 328 -2.30 -2.33 -13.51
CA PRO A 328 -3.18 -2.74 -12.41
C PRO A 328 -3.26 -1.72 -11.26
N LEU A 329 -2.33 -0.76 -11.18
CA LEU A 329 -2.11 0.09 -10.00
C LEU A 329 -3.33 0.95 -9.66
N SER A 330 -3.90 1.70 -10.61
CA SER A 330 -5.00 2.63 -10.32
C SER A 330 -6.22 1.92 -9.71
N ARG A 331 -6.54 0.70 -10.18
CA ARG A 331 -7.63 -0.11 -9.61
C ARG A 331 -7.30 -0.62 -8.21
N ALA A 332 -6.06 -1.00 -7.97
CA ALA A 332 -5.60 -1.47 -6.67
C ALA A 332 -5.57 -0.36 -5.62
N VAL A 333 -5.06 0.82 -5.98
CA VAL A 333 -5.07 2.03 -5.14
C VAL A 333 -6.51 2.45 -4.82
N ALA A 334 -7.42 2.46 -5.81
CA ALA A 334 -8.83 2.75 -5.56
C ALA A 334 -9.50 1.73 -4.63
N ALA A 335 -9.08 0.45 -4.66
CA ALA A 335 -9.54 -0.54 -3.69
C ALA A 335 -8.99 -0.26 -2.27
N ALA A 336 -7.71 0.09 -2.17
CA ALA A 336 -7.05 0.44 -0.91
C ALA A 336 -7.67 1.68 -0.25
N VAL A 337 -7.83 2.78 -0.99
CA VAL A 337 -8.50 4.00 -0.51
C VAL A 337 -9.92 3.73 -0.04
N ARG A 338 -10.69 2.89 -0.76
CA ARG A 338 -12.03 2.47 -0.31
C ARG A 338 -11.99 1.63 0.96
N SER A 339 -10.99 0.77 1.11
CA SER A 339 -10.77 -0.01 2.33
C SER A 339 -10.46 0.90 3.52
N ASP A 340 -9.58 1.90 3.33
CA ASP A 340 -9.22 2.88 4.35
C ASP A 340 -10.43 3.68 4.81
N ARG A 341 -11.25 4.17 3.87
CA ARG A 341 -12.53 4.86 4.19
C ARG A 341 -13.49 3.97 4.96
N ARG A 342 -13.57 2.68 4.63
CA ARG A 342 -14.41 1.70 5.37
C ARG A 342 -13.89 1.46 6.78
N ARG A 343 -12.56 1.40 6.95
CA ARG A 343 -11.92 1.26 8.27
C ARG A 343 -12.16 2.50 9.13
N ALA A 344 -11.96 3.69 8.58
CA ALA A 344 -12.21 4.95 9.29
C ALA A 344 -13.65 5.05 9.81
N ARG A 345 -14.64 4.62 9.02
CA ARG A 345 -16.06 4.58 9.45
C ARG A 345 -16.37 3.55 10.53
N ARG A 346 -15.55 2.51 10.67
CA ARG A 346 -15.74 1.41 11.64
C ARG A 346 -14.90 1.60 12.90
N ALA A 347 -13.91 2.47 12.88
CA ALA A 347 -13.14 2.80 14.05
C ALA A 347 -14.09 3.40 15.09
N PRO A 348 -14.22 2.80 16.29
CA PRO A 348 -15.00 3.41 17.35
C PRO A 348 -14.44 4.81 17.59
N GLU A 349 -15.32 5.78 17.74
CA GLU A 349 -15.00 7.15 18.10
C GLU A 349 -14.18 7.07 19.41
N ARG A 350 -12.85 7.16 19.29
CA ARG A 350 -11.97 7.25 20.47
C ARG A 350 -12.50 8.44 21.23
N GLN A 351 -13.02 8.18 22.44
CA GLN A 351 -13.55 9.16 23.37
C GLN A 351 -12.70 10.42 23.25
N ARG A 352 -13.29 11.48 22.71
CA ARG A 352 -12.73 12.82 22.87
C ARG A 352 -12.45 12.97 24.36
N PRO A 353 -11.27 13.44 24.77
CA PRO A 353 -11.07 13.86 26.15
C PRO A 353 -12.25 14.75 26.50
N MET A 354 -13.05 14.30 27.45
CA MET A 354 -14.18 15.04 27.97
C MET A 354 -13.56 16.32 28.52
N GLU A 355 -13.66 17.38 27.74
CA GLU A 355 -13.23 18.72 28.09
C GLU A 355 -13.91 19.00 29.43
N THR A 356 -13.11 18.95 30.50
CA THR A 356 -13.60 19.14 31.85
C THR A 356 -14.01 20.60 31.89
N ALA A 357 -15.31 20.84 31.75
CA ALA A 357 -15.93 22.12 32.01
C ALA A 357 -15.75 22.40 33.52
N VAL A 358 -14.59 22.94 33.89
CA VAL A 358 -14.41 23.63 35.16
C VAL A 358 -14.86 25.06 34.93
N GLU A 359 -16.14 25.30 35.18
CA GLU A 359 -16.69 26.64 35.34
C GLU A 359 -16.37 27.10 36.78
N PRO A 360 -15.54 28.13 37.02
CA PRO A 360 -15.35 28.67 38.36
C PRO A 360 -16.48 29.65 38.64
N ARG A 361 -17.47 29.20 39.42
CA ARG A 361 -18.49 30.06 40.03
C ARG A 361 -17.86 30.84 41.20
N PRO A 362 -17.80 32.18 41.18
CA PRO A 362 -17.40 32.93 42.37
C PRO A 362 -18.59 33.02 43.33
N ALA A 363 -18.47 32.39 44.49
CA ALA A 363 -19.38 32.61 45.62
C ALA A 363 -18.93 33.86 46.39
N PRO A 364 -19.84 34.77 46.78
CA PRO A 364 -19.50 35.93 47.59
C PRO A 364 -19.32 35.54 49.06
N GLN A 365 -18.27 36.12 49.67
CA GLN A 365 -17.86 36.00 51.06
C GLN A 365 -18.97 36.40 52.04
N ARG A 366 -19.11 35.62 53.12
CA ARG A 366 -19.70 36.07 54.39
C ARG A 366 -18.89 35.51 55.56
N GLN A 367 -18.57 36.40 56.50
CA GLN A 367 -17.60 36.28 57.59
C GLN A 367 -17.98 35.25 58.68
N VAL A 368 -16.99 34.41 59.07
CA VAL A 368 -16.44 34.08 60.42
C VAL A 368 -17.33 34.41 61.65
N PRO A 369 -17.47 33.57 62.72
CA PRO A 369 -16.37 32.90 63.46
C PRO A 369 -16.56 31.45 63.97
N GLU A 370 -15.39 30.83 64.21
CA GLU A 370 -15.04 29.71 65.14
C GLU A 370 -15.71 29.81 66.54
N PRO A 371 -15.74 28.77 67.43
CA PRO A 371 -14.69 27.74 67.60
C PRO A 371 -15.14 26.31 68.00
N ALA A 372 -14.11 25.45 68.15
CA ALA A 372 -13.96 24.36 69.12
C ALA A 372 -14.47 22.94 68.78
N GLY A 373 -13.54 21.99 68.83
CA GLY A 373 -13.82 20.55 68.95
C GLY A 373 -12.83 19.67 68.20
N GLN A 374 -11.69 19.35 68.83
CA GLN A 374 -10.82 18.23 68.44
C GLN A 374 -11.47 16.87 68.87
N PRO A 375 -10.79 15.71 68.76
CA PRO A 375 -10.91 14.73 67.69
C PRO A 375 -11.28 13.33 68.26
N GLU A 376 -10.84 12.26 67.58
CA GLU A 376 -10.95 10.82 67.93
C GLU A 376 -12.22 10.14 67.37
N VAL A 377 -12.22 8.94 66.79
CA VAL A 377 -11.47 7.70 67.07
C VAL A 377 -11.43 6.83 65.79
N SER A 378 -10.32 6.11 65.59
CA SER A 378 -10.11 4.71 65.11
C SER A 378 -11.31 3.90 64.58
N GLU A 379 -11.21 2.87 63.73
CA GLU A 379 -10.14 2.06 63.15
C GLU A 379 -10.82 0.99 62.25
N LEU A 380 -10.01 0.37 61.36
CA LEU A 380 -10.02 -1.04 60.95
C LEU A 380 -11.30 -1.75 60.46
N SER A 381 -11.25 -2.26 59.22
CA SER A 381 -11.44 -3.69 58.86
C SER A 381 -11.20 -3.87 57.34
N GLU A 382 -10.11 -4.51 56.94
CA GLU A 382 -10.00 -5.97 56.64
C GLU A 382 -10.71 -6.37 55.33
N LEU A 383 -9.96 -6.62 54.25
CA LEU A 383 -9.45 -7.94 53.83
C LEU A 383 -10.56 -8.91 53.38
N VAL A 384 -10.74 -9.04 52.05
CA VAL A 384 -11.19 -10.29 51.44
C VAL A 384 -10.41 -10.52 50.14
N GLU A 385 -9.56 -11.53 50.19
CA GLU A 385 -8.82 -12.14 49.09
C GLU A 385 -9.51 -13.47 48.68
N GLN A 386 -9.27 -13.89 47.42
CA GLN A 386 -9.52 -15.20 46.78
C GLN A 386 -10.75 -15.35 45.86
N PRO A 387 -10.72 -16.28 44.85
CA PRO A 387 -9.57 -16.88 44.18
C PRO A 387 -9.67 -16.93 42.64
N THR A 388 -8.48 -17.08 42.06
CA THR A 388 -8.11 -17.46 40.69
C THR A 388 -8.88 -18.68 40.17
N ARG A 389 -9.49 -18.54 38.97
CA ARG A 389 -9.97 -19.66 38.16
C ARG A 389 -9.23 -19.69 36.82
N ALA A 390 -8.46 -20.75 36.62
CA ALA A 390 -7.68 -21.02 35.41
C ALA A 390 -8.57 -21.18 34.17
N ALA A 391 -8.17 -20.54 33.07
CA ALA A 391 -8.68 -20.75 31.72
C ALA A 391 -7.52 -21.20 30.80
N PRO A 392 -7.79 -22.05 29.79
CA PRO A 392 -6.78 -22.84 29.11
C PRO A 392 -5.91 -22.02 28.15
N ALA A 393 -4.69 -22.51 27.96
CA ALA A 393 -3.64 -21.98 27.11
C ALA A 393 -4.15 -21.63 25.70
N ARG A 394 -4.14 -20.33 25.38
CA ARG A 394 -4.17 -19.83 24.01
C ARG A 394 -2.73 -19.67 23.54
N THR A 395 -2.45 -20.28 22.40
CA THR A 395 -1.28 -20.10 21.55
C THR A 395 -0.90 -18.62 21.46
N VAL A 396 0.27 -18.28 21.99
CA VAL A 396 0.85 -16.93 21.89
C VAL A 396 1.36 -16.77 20.46
N ALA A 397 0.50 -16.26 19.59
CA ALA A 397 0.88 -15.71 18.30
C ALA A 397 1.28 -14.24 18.52
N GLY A 398 2.49 -13.87 18.08
CA GLY A 398 3.12 -12.56 18.25
C GLY A 398 2.21 -11.37 17.94
N ALA A 399 1.64 -10.80 18.99
CA ALA A 399 0.73 -9.67 18.93
C ALA A 399 1.34 -8.35 19.41
N ASP A 400 2.61 -8.32 19.85
CA ASP A 400 3.14 -7.17 20.61
C ASP A 400 4.39 -6.48 20.05
N LEU A 401 4.86 -6.84 18.85
CA LEU A 401 6.11 -6.31 18.28
C LEU A 401 5.93 -5.23 17.20
N LEU A 402 4.71 -4.72 16.98
CA LEU A 402 4.41 -3.65 16.02
C LEU A 402 3.86 -2.37 16.66
N SER A 403 4.00 -2.21 17.97
CA SER A 403 3.67 -0.97 18.67
C SER A 403 4.87 0.00 18.62
N GLU A 404 4.61 1.26 18.29
CA GLU A 404 5.61 2.34 18.38
C GLU A 404 6.19 2.42 19.81
N PRO A 405 7.51 2.58 19.99
CA PRO A 405 8.03 2.86 21.33
C PRO A 405 7.56 4.25 21.76
N ALA A 406 6.73 4.26 22.81
CA ALA A 406 6.45 5.46 23.58
C ALA A 406 7.77 5.99 24.16
N THR A 407 8.07 7.25 23.86
CA THR A 407 9.24 7.97 24.37
C THR A 407 9.22 8.04 25.89
N ALA A 408 10.08 7.27 26.55
CA ALA A 408 10.39 7.45 27.96
C ALA A 408 11.49 8.52 28.12
N ARG A 409 11.13 9.56 28.86
CA ARG A 409 11.92 10.73 29.21
C ARG A 409 13.09 10.38 30.14
N THR A 410 14.17 11.15 29.98
CA THR A 410 15.08 11.69 31.00
C THR A 410 15.72 10.74 32.03
N HIS A 411 17.05 10.61 31.93
CA HIS A 411 17.92 10.76 33.11
C HIS A 411 19.06 11.73 32.78
N ARG A 412 19.28 12.69 33.68
CA ARG A 412 20.36 13.68 33.69
C ARG A 412 21.19 13.48 34.96
N ALA A 413 22.48 13.81 34.85
CA ALA A 413 23.52 13.95 35.89
C ALA A 413 24.18 12.62 36.32
N GLU A 414 25.51 12.51 36.48
CA GLU A 414 26.48 13.51 36.99
C GLU A 414 27.85 13.47 36.28
N ALA A 415 28.55 14.60 36.38
CA ALA A 415 29.97 14.75 36.10
C ALA A 415 30.82 14.16 37.23
N SER A 416 31.97 13.58 36.91
CA SER A 416 33.11 13.61 37.81
C SER A 416 34.42 13.72 37.03
N SER A 417 35.20 14.70 37.46
CA SER A 417 36.57 15.05 37.06
C SER A 417 37.54 14.41 38.06
N THR A 418 38.85 14.47 37.77
CA THR A 418 40.04 13.98 38.51
C THR A 418 40.37 12.50 38.22
N GLY A 419 41.60 12.04 37.92
CA GLY A 419 42.97 12.57 37.95
C GLY A 419 43.92 11.41 38.33
N GLY A 420 45.09 11.29 37.69
CA GLY A 420 46.20 10.35 38.02
C GLY A 420 46.03 8.94 37.43
N GLU A 421 47.02 8.28 36.82
CA GLU A 421 48.49 8.39 36.88
C GLU A 421 49.16 8.63 35.51
#